data_AF-A0A323UWX7-F1
#
_entry.id   AF-A0A323UWX7-F1
#
_cell.length_a   1.000
_cell.length_b   1.000
_cell.length_c   1.000
_cell.angle_alpha   90.00
_cell.angle_beta   90.00
_cell.angle_gamma   90.00
#
_symmetry.space_group_name_H-M   'P 1'
#
loop_
_entity.id
_entity.type
_entity.pdbx_description
1 polymer ?
#
loop_
_entity_poly.entity_id
_entity_poly.type
_entity_poly.pdbx_seq_one_letter_code
_entity_poly.pdbx_strand_id
1 'polypeptide(L)'
;MPAQTAAAPALSRAHRRAIEKAARRAPKATIHRHRKRTDLPLRLIPWNIHGVWAPLDTILDRLEKDGTIEWSGGEPVLYDAGTADWHNSAQAIRGIADFHEIAARRKGWTINTEPIHRIARLLESDDEITQQDIDDVRTCSAMLRRLSGELTLGEARAYLNETCIRIEVERAGLCDSIEMETTGHGL
;
A
#
# COMPACT_ATOMS: atom_id res chain seq x y z
N MET A 1 -50.99 28.90 -58.17
CA MET A 1 -50.25 27.66 -57.84
C MET A 1 -49.66 27.81 -56.44
N PRO A 2 -50.31 27.33 -55.36
CA PRO A 2 -49.64 27.24 -54.06
C PRO A 2 -49.15 25.82 -53.79
N ALA A 3 -47.90 25.73 -53.34
CA ALA A 3 -47.23 24.50 -52.92
C ALA A 3 -47.83 23.96 -51.61
N GLN A 4 -48.16 22.66 -51.60
CA GLN A 4 -48.59 21.95 -50.39
C GLN A 4 -47.36 21.52 -49.59
N THR A 5 -47.20 22.09 -48.39
CA THR A 5 -46.25 21.60 -47.37
C THR A 5 -46.86 20.38 -46.70
N ALA A 6 -46.27 19.20 -46.90
CA ALA A 6 -46.67 17.97 -46.23
C ALA A 6 -46.27 18.01 -44.74
N ALA A 7 -47.27 18.03 -43.85
CA ALA A 7 -47.06 17.92 -42.41
C ALA A 7 -46.74 16.46 -42.01
N ALA A 8 -45.69 16.27 -41.23
CA ALA A 8 -45.29 14.96 -40.71
C ALA A 8 -46.39 14.34 -39.82
N PRO A 9 -46.65 13.02 -39.89
CA PRO A 9 -47.72 12.39 -39.14
C PRO A 9 -47.43 12.43 -37.63
N ALA A 10 -48.31 13.08 -36.88
CA ALA A 10 -48.26 13.12 -35.43
C ALA A 10 -48.46 11.71 -34.86
N LEU A 11 -47.42 11.15 -34.24
CA LEU A 11 -47.47 9.84 -33.59
C LEU A 11 -48.63 9.77 -32.59
N SER A 12 -49.55 8.83 -32.86
CA SER A 12 -50.73 8.54 -32.04
C SER A 12 -50.34 8.27 -30.59
N ARG A 13 -51.21 8.68 -29.66
CA ARG A 13 -51.03 8.53 -28.20
C ARG A 13 -50.81 7.06 -27.80
N ALA A 14 -51.39 6.12 -28.55
CA ALA A 14 -51.18 4.68 -28.38
C ALA A 14 -49.74 4.27 -28.76
N HIS A 15 -49.20 4.83 -29.83
CA HIS A 15 -47.83 4.58 -30.28
C HIS A 15 -46.81 5.13 -29.26
N ARG A 16 -47.06 6.33 -28.70
CA ARG A 16 -46.23 6.90 -27.62
C ARG A 16 -46.21 6.02 -26.37
N ARG A 17 -47.36 5.50 -25.96
CA ARG A 17 -47.46 4.57 -24.81
C ARG A 17 -46.76 3.24 -25.07
N ALA A 18 -46.83 2.73 -26.29
CA ALA A 18 -46.12 1.49 -26.66
C ALA A 18 -44.59 1.67 -26.60
N ILE A 19 -44.08 2.79 -27.11
CA ILE A 19 -42.65 3.14 -27.04
C ILE A 19 -42.21 3.31 -25.58
N GLU A 20 -43.00 3.99 -24.74
CA GLU A 20 -42.67 4.18 -23.32
C GLU A 20 -42.65 2.85 -22.55
N LYS A 21 -43.61 1.95 -22.85
CA LYS A 21 -43.68 0.62 -22.23
C LYS A 21 -42.55 -0.30 -22.72
N ALA A 22 -42.11 -0.15 -23.97
CA ALA A 22 -40.94 -0.84 -24.51
C ALA A 22 -39.64 -0.32 -23.89
N ALA A 23 -39.49 1.00 -23.70
CA ALA A 23 -38.34 1.61 -23.04
C ALA A 23 -38.20 1.20 -21.57
N ARG A 24 -39.33 1.02 -20.86
CA ARG A 24 -39.33 0.49 -19.48
C ARG A 24 -39.00 -1.00 -19.38
N ARG A 25 -39.18 -1.76 -20.46
CA ARG A 25 -38.86 -3.19 -20.56
C ARG A 25 -37.48 -3.47 -21.16
N ALA A 26 -36.80 -2.44 -21.68
CA ALA A 26 -35.44 -2.58 -22.15
C ALA A 26 -34.55 -2.96 -20.95
N PRO A 27 -33.77 -4.06 -21.04
CA PRO A 27 -32.84 -4.40 -19.98
C PRO A 27 -31.86 -3.24 -19.81
N LYS A 28 -31.78 -2.68 -18.59
CA LYS A 28 -30.72 -1.73 -18.26
C LYS A 28 -29.41 -2.45 -18.55
N ALA A 29 -28.62 -1.94 -19.50
CA ALA A 29 -27.29 -2.46 -19.75
C ALA A 29 -26.48 -2.32 -18.46
N THR A 30 -26.34 -3.40 -17.70
CA THR A 30 -25.34 -3.51 -16.65
C THR A 30 -24.00 -3.52 -17.36
N ILE A 31 -23.37 -2.35 -17.43
CA ILE A 31 -21.98 -2.23 -17.85
C ILE A 31 -21.16 -2.96 -16.78
N HIS A 32 -20.93 -4.26 -16.99
CA HIS A 32 -19.91 -4.99 -16.26
C HIS A 32 -18.56 -4.42 -16.70
N ARG A 33 -18.12 -3.34 -16.05
CA ARG A 33 -16.73 -2.89 -16.18
C ARG A 33 -15.88 -4.06 -15.70
N HIS A 34 -15.14 -4.68 -16.62
CA HIS A 34 -14.10 -5.63 -16.25
C HIS A 34 -13.17 -4.93 -15.27
N ARG A 35 -13.25 -5.28 -13.98
CA ARG A 35 -12.30 -4.80 -12.97
C ARG A 35 -10.92 -5.24 -13.42
N LYS A 36 -9.99 -4.29 -13.53
CA LYS A 36 -8.61 -4.63 -13.85
C LYS A 36 -8.02 -5.35 -12.64
N ARG A 37 -7.04 -6.24 -12.87
CA ARG A 37 -6.34 -6.95 -11.80
C ARG A 37 -5.72 -6.00 -10.76
N THR A 38 -5.39 -4.77 -11.16
CA THR A 38 -4.91 -3.68 -10.29
C THR A 38 -5.93 -3.21 -9.27
N ASP A 39 -7.23 -3.37 -9.56
CA ASP A 39 -8.31 -2.89 -8.69
C ASP A 39 -8.69 -3.96 -7.65
N LEU A 40 -8.00 -5.10 -7.64
CA LEU A 40 -8.26 -6.19 -6.70
C LEU A 40 -7.72 -5.81 -5.31
N PRO A 41 -8.55 -5.82 -4.26
CA PRO A 41 -8.09 -5.64 -2.89
C PRO A 41 -7.09 -6.71 -2.49
N LEU A 42 -6.05 -6.32 -1.74
CA LEU A 42 -5.00 -7.23 -1.28
C LEU A 42 -5.52 -8.31 -0.34
N ARG A 43 -6.63 -8.08 0.39
CA ARG A 43 -7.30 -9.14 1.18
C ARG A 43 -7.76 -10.35 0.35
N LEU A 44 -7.93 -10.19 -0.98
CA LEU A 44 -8.26 -11.28 -1.90
C LEU A 44 -7.02 -11.96 -2.49
N ILE A 45 -5.83 -11.42 -2.21
CA ILE A 45 -4.51 -11.92 -2.61
C ILE A 45 -3.64 -12.05 -1.34
N PRO A 46 -4.06 -12.83 -0.32
CA PRO A 46 -3.42 -12.80 1.00
C PRO A 46 -1.94 -13.21 0.96
N TRP A 47 -1.54 -14.06 0.01
CA TRP A 47 -0.14 -14.45 -0.16
C TRP A 47 0.80 -13.28 -0.47
N ASN A 48 0.32 -12.19 -1.08
CA ASN A 48 1.12 -10.99 -1.28
C ASN A 48 1.42 -10.27 0.04
N ILE A 49 0.43 -10.22 0.95
CA ILE A 49 0.64 -9.66 2.28
C ILE A 49 1.60 -10.59 3.04
N HIS A 50 1.31 -11.90 3.09
CA HIS A 50 2.17 -12.86 3.79
C HIS A 50 3.62 -12.83 3.29
N GLY A 51 3.86 -12.73 1.98
CA GLY A 51 5.22 -12.70 1.42
C GLY A 51 6.06 -11.52 1.90
N VAL A 52 5.46 -10.33 2.06
CA VAL A 52 6.18 -9.14 2.56
C VAL A 52 6.53 -9.27 4.04
N TRP A 53 5.70 -9.96 4.81
CA TRP A 53 5.84 -10.04 6.26
C TRP A 53 6.61 -11.28 6.75
N ALA A 54 6.62 -12.37 5.97
CA ALA A 54 7.26 -13.63 6.32
C ALA A 54 8.76 -13.49 6.68
N PRO A 55 9.55 -12.64 6.00
CA PRO A 55 10.94 -12.41 6.38
C PRO A 55 11.08 -11.81 7.80
N LEU A 56 10.24 -10.82 8.15
CA LEU A 56 10.20 -10.24 9.49
C LEU A 56 9.71 -11.26 10.53
N ASP A 57 8.66 -12.04 10.22
CA ASP A 57 8.17 -13.09 11.14
C ASP A 57 9.27 -14.12 11.45
N THR A 58 10.11 -14.45 10.47
CA THR A 58 11.26 -15.35 10.65
C THR A 58 12.32 -14.77 11.59
N ILE A 59 12.61 -13.47 11.49
CA ILE A 59 13.53 -12.78 12.39
C ILE A 59 12.99 -12.80 13.82
N LEU A 60 11.72 -12.44 14.01
CA LEU A 60 11.10 -12.41 15.34
C LEU A 60 11.09 -13.80 15.98
N ASP A 61 10.79 -14.84 15.20
CA ASP A 61 10.78 -16.21 15.70
C ASP A 61 12.16 -16.71 16.13
N ARG A 62 13.25 -16.28 15.48
CA ARG A 62 14.64 -16.63 15.85
C ARG A 62 15.11 -15.85 17.08
N LEU A 63 14.78 -14.56 17.12
CA LEU A 63 15.02 -13.72 18.29
C LEU A 63 14.36 -14.30 19.54
N GLU A 64 13.11 -14.76 19.43
CA GLU A 64 12.37 -15.35 20.54
C GLU A 64 12.90 -16.72 20.98
N LYS A 65 13.32 -17.57 20.03
CA LYS A 65 13.76 -18.93 20.33
C LYS A 65 15.20 -19.02 20.82
N ASP A 66 16.09 -18.25 20.19
CA ASP A 66 17.52 -18.44 20.32
C ASP A 66 18.29 -17.12 20.47
N GLY A 67 17.60 -15.97 20.41
CA GLY A 67 18.22 -14.66 20.55
C GLY A 67 19.20 -14.36 19.42
N THR A 68 19.10 -15.06 18.29
CA THR A 68 20.06 -14.95 17.19
C THR A 68 19.47 -14.26 15.96
N ILE A 69 20.36 -13.66 15.18
CA ILE A 69 20.09 -13.06 13.88
C ILE A 69 21.22 -13.46 12.94
N GLU A 70 20.92 -13.55 11.65
CA GLU A 70 21.95 -13.77 10.64
C GLU A 70 22.70 -12.46 10.33
N TRP A 71 24.02 -12.55 10.35
CA TRP A 71 24.92 -11.44 10.05
C TRP A 71 25.77 -11.79 8.84
N SER A 72 25.99 -10.81 7.96
CA SER A 72 26.93 -10.94 6.85
C SER A 72 27.62 -9.60 6.62
N GLY A 73 28.95 -9.61 6.51
CA GLY A 73 29.72 -8.38 6.28
C GLY A 73 29.62 -7.32 7.40
N GLY A 74 29.21 -7.70 8.61
CA GLY A 74 29.02 -6.78 9.74
C GLY A 74 27.63 -6.12 9.80
N GLU A 75 26.69 -6.55 8.96
CA GLU A 75 25.30 -6.05 8.97
C GLU A 75 24.31 -7.19 9.23
N PRO A 76 23.15 -6.90 9.85
CA PRO A 76 22.08 -7.88 10.00
C PRO A 76 21.45 -8.11 8.63
N VAL A 77 21.36 -9.37 8.21
CA VAL A 77 20.87 -9.74 6.88
C VAL A 77 19.63 -10.63 6.92
N LEU A 78 18.83 -10.46 5.87
CA LEU A 78 17.54 -11.07 5.65
C LEU A 78 17.57 -11.75 4.29
N TYR A 79 17.25 -13.04 4.24
CA TYR A 79 16.98 -13.69 2.96
C TYR A 79 15.53 -13.43 2.51
N ASP A 80 15.36 -12.79 1.36
CA ASP A 80 14.06 -12.66 0.69
C ASP A 80 13.92 -13.79 -0.34
N ALA A 81 13.07 -14.78 -0.02
CA ALA A 81 12.77 -15.90 -0.91
C ALA A 81 12.04 -15.46 -2.20
N GLY A 82 11.39 -14.29 -2.20
CA GLY A 82 10.70 -13.73 -3.35
C GLY A 82 11.66 -13.18 -4.42
N THR A 83 12.76 -12.58 -4.01
CA THR A 83 13.82 -12.07 -4.92
C THR A 83 15.01 -13.01 -5.03
N ALA A 84 15.07 -14.06 -4.19
CA ALA A 84 16.22 -14.94 -4.01
C ALA A 84 17.51 -14.17 -3.70
N ASP A 85 17.41 -13.13 -2.87
CA ASP A 85 18.50 -12.20 -2.58
C ASP A 85 18.60 -11.89 -1.08
N TRP A 86 19.77 -11.40 -0.66
CA TRP A 86 20.05 -10.99 0.71
C TRP A 86 19.93 -9.48 0.83
N HIS A 87 19.13 -9.03 1.79
CA HIS A 87 18.91 -7.61 2.07
C HIS A 87 19.37 -7.27 3.48
N ASN A 88 19.76 -6.02 3.71
CA ASN A 88 19.95 -5.51 5.06
C ASN A 88 18.60 -5.56 5.80
N SER A 89 18.53 -6.35 6.87
CA SER A 89 17.31 -6.62 7.64
C SER A 89 16.71 -5.34 8.18
N ALA A 90 17.53 -4.46 8.76
CA ALA A 90 17.06 -3.24 9.38
C ALA A 90 16.46 -2.29 8.34
N GLN A 91 17.11 -2.13 7.19
CA GLN A 91 16.60 -1.31 6.10
C GLN A 91 15.28 -1.86 5.53
N ALA A 92 15.19 -3.18 5.33
CA ALA A 92 13.98 -3.81 4.86
C ALA A 92 12.81 -3.62 5.83
N ILE A 93 13.05 -3.77 7.14
CA ILE A 93 12.05 -3.58 8.20
C ILE A 93 11.57 -2.12 8.25
N ARG A 94 12.49 -1.14 8.14
CA ARG A 94 12.11 0.29 8.02
C ARG A 94 11.21 0.54 6.81
N GLY A 95 11.53 -0.06 5.67
CA GLY A 95 10.71 0.03 4.46
C GLY A 95 9.25 -0.39 4.67
N ILE A 96 8.98 -1.35 5.56
CA ILE A 96 7.63 -1.76 5.94
C ILE A 96 6.90 -0.64 6.69
N ALA A 97 7.54 -0.02 7.68
CA ALA A 97 6.96 1.09 8.43
C ALA A 97 6.65 2.27 7.51
N ASP A 98 7.63 2.62 6.69
CA ASP A 98 7.58 3.66 5.67
C ASP A 98 6.43 3.52 4.69
N PHE A 99 6.24 2.31 4.16
CA PHE A 99 5.11 1.99 3.29
C PHE A 99 3.77 2.26 4.00
N HIS A 100 3.63 1.84 5.26
CA HIS A 100 2.38 2.02 6.00
C HIS A 100 2.12 3.47 6.37
N GLU A 101 3.15 4.27 6.64
CA GLU A 101 3.01 5.71 6.87
C GLU A 101 2.52 6.44 5.61
N ILE A 102 3.05 6.09 4.43
CA ILE A 102 2.55 6.61 3.15
C ILE A 102 1.09 6.20 2.97
N ALA A 103 0.76 4.91 3.18
CA ALA A 103 -0.61 4.42 3.06
C ALA A 103 -1.56 5.14 4.01
N ALA A 104 -1.15 5.36 5.26
CA ALA A 104 -1.93 6.06 6.27
C ALA A 104 -2.22 7.51 5.88
N ARG A 105 -1.22 8.25 5.39
CA ARG A 105 -1.41 9.62 4.88
C ARG A 105 -2.40 9.67 3.71
N ARG A 106 -2.34 8.69 2.80
CA ARG A 106 -3.22 8.63 1.61
C ARG A 106 -4.64 8.19 1.94
N LYS A 107 -4.81 7.31 2.93
CA LYS A 107 -6.12 6.75 3.33
C LYS A 107 -6.76 7.48 4.51
N GLY A 108 -6.03 8.38 5.17
CA GLY A 108 -6.48 9.05 6.39
C GLY A 108 -6.53 8.12 7.60
N TRP A 109 -5.65 7.12 7.67
CA TRP A 109 -5.57 6.22 8.83
C TRP A 109 -4.71 6.82 9.92
N THR A 110 -5.09 6.58 11.18
CA THR A 110 -4.23 6.82 12.34
C THR A 110 -3.58 5.51 12.73
N ILE A 111 -2.25 5.42 12.55
CA ILE A 111 -1.47 4.23 12.87
C ILE A 111 -0.26 4.60 13.72
N ASN A 112 0.26 3.63 14.46
CA ASN A 112 1.53 3.73 15.16
C ASN A 112 2.51 2.70 14.58
N THR A 113 3.53 3.17 13.87
CA THR A 113 4.60 2.36 13.25
C THR A 113 5.87 2.32 14.10
N GLU A 114 5.90 3.01 15.24
CA GLU A 114 7.08 3.13 16.10
C GLU A 114 7.68 1.78 16.54
N PRO A 115 6.90 0.73 16.88
CA PRO A 115 7.48 -0.58 17.20
C PRO A 115 8.35 -1.15 16.08
N ILE A 116 7.95 -0.94 14.82
CA ILE A 116 8.70 -1.43 13.64
C ILE A 116 9.99 -0.63 13.46
N HIS A 117 9.93 0.69 13.63
CA HIS A 117 11.14 1.55 13.57
C HIS A 117 12.11 1.25 14.72
N ARG A 118 11.59 1.00 15.91
CA ARG A 118 12.40 0.67 17.09
C ARG A 118 13.20 -0.60 16.87
N ILE A 119 12.56 -1.70 16.47
CA ILE A 119 13.29 -2.95 16.27
C ILE A 119 14.33 -2.81 15.15
N ALA A 120 14.03 -2.06 14.09
CA ALA A 120 15.00 -1.81 13.04
C ALA A 120 16.25 -1.05 13.54
N ARG A 121 16.10 -0.08 14.46
CA ARG A 121 17.24 0.63 15.08
C ARG A 121 18.06 -0.26 16.01
N LEU A 122 17.38 -1.09 16.82
CA LEU A 122 18.05 -2.03 17.72
C LEU A 122 18.90 -3.03 16.92
N LEU A 123 18.37 -3.52 15.78
CA LEU A 123 19.10 -4.39 14.87
C LEU A 123 20.37 -3.77 14.27
N GLU A 124 20.35 -2.48 13.93
CA GLU A 124 21.54 -1.79 13.40
C GLU A 124 22.59 -1.53 14.45
N SER A 125 22.13 -1.23 15.66
CA SER A 125 23.00 -0.80 16.76
C SER A 125 23.59 -1.99 17.52
N ASP A 126 23.16 -3.21 17.19
CA ASP A 126 23.46 -4.46 17.92
C ASP A 126 23.11 -4.34 19.42
N ASP A 127 22.04 -3.58 19.70
CA ASP A 127 21.53 -3.36 21.06
C ASP A 127 20.65 -4.54 21.50
N GLU A 128 20.49 -4.69 22.81
CA GLU A 128 19.64 -5.74 23.38
C GLU A 128 18.18 -5.57 22.94
N ILE A 129 17.62 -6.61 22.32
CA ILE A 129 16.21 -6.71 21.96
C ILE A 129 15.48 -7.49 23.05
N THR A 130 14.49 -6.86 23.67
CA THR A 130 13.71 -7.49 24.74
C THR A 130 12.48 -8.23 24.21
N GLN A 131 11.91 -9.12 25.02
CA GLN A 131 10.64 -9.77 24.69
C GLN A 131 9.51 -8.76 24.46
N GLN A 132 9.50 -7.64 25.21
CA GLN A 132 8.49 -6.59 25.02
C GLN A 132 8.59 -5.95 23.63
N ASP A 133 9.82 -5.76 23.10
CA ASP A 133 10.00 -5.24 21.75
C ASP A 133 9.42 -6.20 20.69
N ILE A 134 9.62 -7.50 20.88
CA ILE A 134 9.06 -8.54 20.01
C ILE A 134 7.53 -8.52 20.05
N ASP A 135 6.94 -8.48 21.25
CA ASP A 135 5.48 -8.49 21.45
C ASP A 135 4.81 -7.23 20.86
N ASP A 136 5.46 -6.07 21.02
CA ASP A 136 5.00 -4.80 20.46
C ASP A 136 5.00 -4.84 18.92
N VAL A 137 6.05 -5.42 18.31
CA VAL A 137 6.15 -5.62 16.86
C VAL A 137 5.08 -6.60 16.37
N ARG A 138 4.84 -7.71 17.08
CA ARG A 138 3.77 -8.67 16.72
C ARG A 138 2.39 -8.01 16.75
N THR A 139 2.12 -7.20 17.77
CA THR A 139 0.86 -6.45 17.90
C THR A 139 0.70 -5.42 16.78
N CYS A 140 1.74 -4.61 16.53
CA CYS A 140 1.75 -3.61 15.47
C CYS A 140 1.55 -4.26 14.09
N SER A 141 2.32 -5.31 13.80
CA SER A 141 2.29 -5.99 12.50
C SER A 141 0.94 -6.67 12.22
N ALA A 142 0.24 -7.20 13.22
CA ALA A 142 -1.11 -7.74 13.04
C ALA A 142 -2.11 -6.67 12.58
N MET A 143 -2.04 -5.47 13.17
CA MET A 143 -2.87 -4.33 12.79
C MET A 143 -2.52 -3.84 11.37
N LEU A 144 -1.23 -3.69 11.05
CA LEU A 144 -0.76 -3.23 9.75
C LEU A 144 -1.12 -4.21 8.61
N ARG A 145 -1.04 -5.53 8.85
CA ARG A 145 -1.51 -6.55 7.90
C ARG A 145 -2.99 -6.43 7.60
N ARG A 146 -3.81 -6.14 8.61
CA ARG A 146 -5.26 -5.92 8.43
C ARG A 146 -5.54 -4.70 7.56
N LEU A 147 -4.87 -3.58 7.81
CA LEU A 147 -5.00 -2.36 7.01
C LEU A 147 -4.49 -2.56 5.57
N SER A 148 -3.37 -3.27 5.40
CA SER A 148 -2.86 -3.66 4.08
C SER A 148 -3.93 -4.37 3.24
N GLY A 149 -4.79 -5.18 3.85
CA GLY A 149 -5.90 -5.84 3.17
C GLY A 149 -6.94 -4.91 2.52
N GLU A 150 -7.02 -3.65 2.98
CA GLU A 150 -7.91 -2.62 2.44
C GLU A 150 -7.34 -1.92 1.20
N LEU A 151 -6.03 -2.05 0.95
CA LEU A 151 -5.38 -1.52 -0.24
C LEU A 151 -5.73 -2.38 -1.46
N THR A 152 -5.80 -1.74 -2.63
CA THR A 152 -5.78 -2.46 -3.91
C THR A 152 -4.36 -2.79 -4.33
N LEU A 153 -4.19 -3.76 -5.23
CA LEU A 153 -2.87 -4.08 -5.82
C LEU A 153 -2.22 -2.88 -6.51
N GLY A 154 -3.03 -2.02 -7.16
CA GLY A 154 -2.56 -0.78 -7.79
C GLY A 154 -2.05 0.24 -6.77
N GLU A 155 -2.79 0.45 -5.67
CA GLU A 155 -2.38 1.36 -4.59
C GLU A 155 -1.11 0.87 -3.91
N ALA A 156 -1.03 -0.42 -3.58
CA ALA A 156 0.16 -0.99 -2.96
C ALA A 156 1.41 -0.84 -3.85
N ARG A 157 1.28 -1.06 -5.17
CA ARG A 157 2.39 -0.82 -6.11
C ARG A 157 2.80 0.65 -6.16
N ALA A 158 1.83 1.56 -6.18
CA ALA A 158 2.12 3.00 -6.20
C ALA A 158 2.88 3.44 -4.93
N TYR A 159 2.46 2.96 -3.76
CA TYR A 159 3.11 3.32 -2.49
C TYR A 159 4.48 2.65 -2.34
N LEU A 160 4.64 1.39 -2.78
CA LEU A 160 5.95 0.72 -2.80
C LEU A 160 6.94 1.47 -3.69
N ASN A 161 6.53 1.93 -4.87
CA ASN A 161 7.41 2.72 -5.74
C ASN A 161 7.85 4.02 -5.04
N GLU A 162 6.96 4.69 -4.30
CA GLU A 162 7.29 5.89 -3.52
C GLU A 162 8.30 5.58 -2.41
N THR A 163 8.13 4.45 -1.70
CA THR A 163 9.10 3.98 -0.69
C THR A 163 10.45 3.61 -1.31
N CYS A 164 10.48 2.85 -2.40
CA CYS A 164 11.72 2.45 -3.08
C CYS A 164 12.48 3.67 -3.62
N ILE A 165 11.79 4.65 -4.22
CA ILE A 165 12.40 5.90 -4.66
C ILE A 165 13.05 6.62 -3.48
N ARG A 166 12.37 6.73 -2.35
CA ARG A 166 12.95 7.37 -1.15
C ARG A 166 14.21 6.64 -0.67
N ILE A 167 14.17 5.31 -0.57
CA ILE A 167 15.32 4.49 -0.18
C ILE A 167 16.49 4.68 -1.17
N GLU A 168 16.22 4.68 -2.47
CA GLU A 168 17.24 4.89 -3.50
C GLU A 168 17.85 6.29 -3.44
N VAL A 169 17.05 7.33 -3.17
CA VAL A 169 17.50 8.72 -3.01
C VAL A 169 18.35 8.89 -1.75
N GLU A 170 17.95 8.30 -0.63
CA GLU A 170 18.71 8.28 0.62
C GLU A 170 20.04 7.54 0.45
N ARG A 171 20.03 6.37 -0.21
CA ARG A 171 21.24 5.60 -0.52
C ARG A 171 22.19 6.35 -1.45
N ALA A 172 21.67 7.17 -2.34
CA ALA A 172 22.46 8.02 -3.24
C ALA A 172 23.04 9.27 -2.55
N GLY A 173 22.74 9.50 -1.26
CA GLY A 173 23.17 10.70 -0.53
C GLY A 173 22.53 11.99 -1.05
N LEU A 174 21.39 11.89 -1.75
CA LEU A 174 20.68 13.02 -2.36
C LEU A 174 19.66 13.66 -1.39
N CYS A 175 19.57 13.15 -0.16
CA CYS A 175 18.70 13.67 0.90
C CYS A 175 19.39 14.67 1.85
N ASP A 176 20.54 15.23 1.47
CA ASP A 176 21.12 16.35 2.22
C ASP A 176 20.46 17.68 1.82
N SER A 177 19.96 18.39 2.82
CA SER A 177 19.56 19.81 2.82
C SER A 177 18.14 20.15 2.32
N ILE A 178 17.15 19.96 3.20
CA ILE A 178 16.23 21.06 3.51
C ILE A 178 16.23 21.24 5.04
N GLU A 179 17.40 21.57 5.59
CA GLU A 179 17.37 22.46 6.75
C GLU A 179 16.81 23.79 6.24
N MET A 180 15.59 24.13 6.65
CA MET A 180 15.07 25.47 6.45
C MET A 180 15.89 26.42 7.31
N GLU A 181 16.94 26.91 6.67
CA GLU A 181 17.50 28.23 6.85
C GLU A 181 16.36 29.26 6.75
N THR A 182 15.68 29.53 7.85
CA THR A 182 15.06 30.85 8.09
C THR A 182 16.04 31.66 8.92
N THR A 183 17.13 32.08 8.28
CA THR A 183 18.04 33.11 8.78
C THR A 183 17.35 34.47 8.68
N GLY A 184 17.20 35.15 9.83
CA GLY A 184 17.72 36.51 9.94
C GLY A 184 16.76 37.71 9.97
N HIS A 185 16.92 38.46 11.08
CA HIS A 185 16.99 39.92 11.20
C HIS A 185 15.70 40.75 11.36
N GLY A 186 15.64 41.50 12.47
CA GLY A 186 14.80 42.69 12.57
C GLY A 186 14.61 43.29 13.97
N LEU A 187 15.69 43.86 14.52
CA LEU A 187 15.78 44.88 15.59
C LEU A 187 15.53 44.47 17.05
#